data_AF-A0A355S5G5-F1
#
_entry.id   AF-A0A355S5G5-F1
#
_cell.length_a   1.000
_cell.length_b   1.000
_cell.length_c   1.000
_cell.angle_alpha   90.00
_cell.angle_beta   90.00
_cell.angle_gamma   90.00
#
_symmetry.space_group_name_H-M   'P 1'
#
loop_
_entity.id
_entity.type
_entity.pdbx_description
1 polymer ?
#
loop_
_entity_poly.entity_id
_entity_poly.type
_entity_poly.pdbx_seq_one_letter_code
_entity_poly.pdbx_strand_id
1 'polypeptide(L)'
;GKPFQETLPAQPRGDGEVSIDLTNISAKRLTVALGADYPQGQVTQYQRHAYSTRTTGRSAHFLTVIEPFEKKETSMIRTVEAHSESELKVMLKDGTEHAISIRGLAHETNPAVTFRESRAGKVLAEESSSDSSRAGLSR
;
A
#
# COMPACT_ATOMS: atom_id res chain seq x y z
N GLY A 1 -12.86 16.94 2.32
CA GLY A 1 -11.58 16.28 1.98
C GLY A 1 -10.42 16.93 2.70
N LYS A 2 -9.19 16.42 2.58
CA LYS A 2 -7.98 17.21 2.87
C LYS A 2 -7.64 17.95 1.56
N PRO A 3 -7.47 19.29 1.55
CA PRO A 3 -7.10 19.99 0.33
C PRO A 3 -5.71 19.55 -0.13
N PHE A 4 -5.55 19.33 -1.43
CA PHE A 4 -4.24 19.18 -2.05
C PHE A 4 -3.62 20.57 -2.19
N GLN A 5 -2.35 20.70 -1.78
CA GLN A 5 -1.63 21.98 -1.87
C GLN A 5 -1.14 22.25 -3.29
N GLU A 6 -0.72 21.19 -3.99
CA GLU A 6 -0.28 21.21 -5.39
C GLU A 6 -0.91 20.02 -6.10
N THR A 7 -1.43 20.22 -7.31
CA THR A 7 -2.13 19.19 -8.08
C THR A 7 -1.75 19.20 -9.55
N LEU A 8 -1.84 18.03 -10.17
CA LEU A 8 -1.91 17.86 -11.62
C LEU A 8 -3.37 17.51 -11.97
N PRO A 9 -4.23 18.50 -12.26
CA PRO A 9 -5.64 18.24 -12.53
C PRO A 9 -5.81 17.57 -13.90
N ALA A 10 -6.70 16.58 -13.98
CA ALA A 10 -7.07 15.92 -15.23
C ALA A 10 -8.56 15.52 -15.22
N GLN A 11 -9.23 15.67 -16.37
CA GLN A 11 -10.61 15.25 -16.59
C GLN A 11 -10.72 14.52 -17.94
N PRO A 12 -10.18 13.29 -18.05
CA PRO A 12 -10.21 12.53 -19.28
C PRO A 12 -11.66 12.16 -19.65
N ARG A 13 -11.96 12.15 -20.96
CA ARG A 13 -13.19 11.55 -21.49
C ARG A 13 -12.90 10.08 -21.82
N GLY A 14 -12.98 9.21 -20.82
CA GLY A 14 -12.60 7.80 -20.92
C GLY A 14 -11.36 7.49 -20.08
N ASP A 15 -10.49 6.61 -20.58
CA ASP A 15 -9.25 6.25 -19.89
C ASP A 15 -8.30 7.45 -19.79
N GLY A 16 -7.76 7.68 -18.58
CA GLY A 16 -6.75 8.71 -18.33
C GLY A 16 -5.43 8.07 -17.95
N GLU A 17 -4.34 8.61 -18.50
CA GLU A 17 -2.97 8.22 -18.16
C GLU A 17 -2.17 9.44 -17.68
N VAL A 18 -1.46 9.26 -16.57
CA VAL A 18 -0.45 10.22 -16.09
C VAL A 18 0.88 9.49 -16.11
N SER A 19 1.79 9.96 -16.97
CA SER A 19 3.14 9.41 -17.12
C SER A 19 4.17 10.40 -16.58
N ILE A 20 4.97 9.93 -15.62
CA ILE A 20 6.01 10.73 -14.95
C ILE A 20 7.37 10.13 -15.33
N ASP A 21 8.15 10.86 -16.12
CA ASP A 21 9.51 10.46 -16.48
C ASP A 21 10.48 10.81 -15.35
N LEU A 22 11.14 9.80 -14.80
CA LEU A 22 12.17 9.92 -13.76
C LEU A 22 13.59 9.78 -14.32
N THR A 23 13.75 9.65 -15.64
CA THR A 23 15.04 9.47 -16.30
C THR A 23 15.95 10.67 -16.01
N ASN A 24 17.22 10.41 -15.69
CA ASN A 24 18.20 11.42 -15.31
C ASN A 24 17.86 12.21 -14.04
N ILE A 25 16.81 11.83 -13.30
CA ILE A 25 16.51 12.33 -11.97
C ILE A 25 17.03 11.29 -10.98
N SER A 26 17.93 11.66 -10.08
CA SER A 26 18.37 10.79 -8.97
C SER A 26 17.28 10.67 -7.89
N ALA A 27 16.04 10.40 -8.31
CA ALA A 27 14.86 10.32 -7.46
C ALA A 27 14.94 9.08 -6.58
N LYS A 28 14.94 9.28 -5.25
CA LYS A 28 14.92 8.19 -4.27
C LYS A 28 13.50 7.69 -3.96
N ARG A 29 12.48 8.52 -4.21
CA ARG A 29 11.07 8.24 -3.90
C ARG A 29 10.16 9.14 -4.74
N LEU A 30 9.11 8.55 -5.31
CA LEU A 30 7.96 9.26 -5.86
C LEU A 30 6.74 8.95 -4.98
N THR A 31 6.00 9.97 -4.57
CA THR A 31 4.74 9.81 -3.82
C THR A 31 3.64 10.52 -4.59
N VAL A 32 2.63 9.75 -5.01
CA VAL A 32 1.46 10.27 -5.73
C VAL A 32 0.24 10.03 -4.84
N ALA A 33 -0.56 11.08 -4.65
CA ALA A 33 -1.86 10.97 -4.00
C ALA A 33 -2.94 11.25 -5.05
N LEU A 34 -3.77 10.24 -5.31
CA LEU A 34 -4.88 10.35 -6.25
C LEU A 34 -6.13 10.77 -5.47
N GLY A 35 -6.85 11.75 -6.00
CA GLY A 35 -8.14 12.18 -5.49
C GLY A 35 -8.95 12.72 -6.65
N ALA A 36 -10.25 12.89 -6.43
CA ALA A 36 -11.08 13.63 -7.36
C ALA A 36 -11.89 14.68 -6.61
N ASP A 37 -12.27 15.73 -7.33
CA ASP A 37 -12.92 16.89 -6.74
C ASP A 37 -14.25 16.52 -6.10
N TYR A 38 -14.59 17.20 -5.01
CA TYR A 38 -15.89 17.10 -4.38
C TYR A 38 -16.72 18.35 -4.68
N PRO A 39 -17.98 18.23 -5.12
CA PRO A 39 -18.68 16.98 -5.43
C PRO A 39 -18.16 16.34 -6.73
N GLN A 40 -18.14 15.00 -6.74
CA GLN A 40 -17.68 14.18 -7.85
C GLN A 40 -18.71 14.17 -8.99
N GLY A 41 -19.02 15.31 -9.62
CA GLY A 41 -19.97 15.36 -10.74
C GLY A 41 -21.23 14.49 -10.57
N GLN A 42 -21.71 13.88 -11.67
CA GLN A 42 -22.72 12.80 -11.61
C GLN A 42 -22.02 11.44 -11.61
N VAL A 43 -21.55 10.99 -10.44
CA VAL A 43 -21.17 9.58 -10.26
C VAL A 43 -22.40 8.75 -9.94
N THR A 44 -22.58 7.61 -10.62
CA THR A 44 -23.62 6.65 -10.23
C THR A 44 -23.14 5.83 -9.03
N GLN A 45 -24.07 5.38 -8.18
CA GLN A 45 -23.77 4.53 -7.02
C GLN A 45 -23.01 3.23 -7.36
N TYR A 46 -22.99 2.83 -8.64
CA TYR A 46 -22.36 1.60 -9.14
C TYR A 46 -21.08 1.84 -9.96
N GLN A 47 -20.59 3.07 -10.02
CA GLN A 47 -19.39 3.38 -10.78
C GLN A 47 -18.16 2.79 -10.08
N ARG A 48 -17.57 1.76 -10.69
CA ARG A 48 -16.28 1.21 -10.26
C ARG A 48 -15.17 2.13 -10.74
N HIS A 49 -14.38 2.64 -9.81
CA HIS A 49 -13.13 3.32 -10.14
C HIS A 49 -12.01 2.28 -10.16
N ALA A 50 -11.45 2.03 -11.34
CA ALA A 50 -10.28 1.18 -11.49
C ALA A 50 -9.03 2.04 -11.49
N TYR A 51 -8.04 1.65 -10.67
CA TYR A 51 -6.72 2.28 -10.65
C TYR A 51 -5.68 1.23 -10.99
N SER A 52 -4.76 1.58 -11.88
CA SER A 52 -3.62 0.73 -12.22
C SER A 52 -2.34 1.53 -12.08
N THR A 53 -1.32 0.93 -11.48
CA THR A 53 0.03 1.49 -11.44
C THR A 53 0.92 0.63 -12.30
N ARG A 54 1.70 1.25 -13.17
CA ARG A 54 2.66 0.57 -14.06
C ARG A 54 4.02 1.23 -13.88
N THR A 55 5.07 0.44 -14.03
CA THR A 55 6.44 0.94 -14.06
C THR A 55 7.22 0.21 -15.15
N THR A 56 8.20 0.89 -15.73
CA THR A 56 9.09 0.32 -16.74
C THR A 56 10.47 0.17 -16.13
N GLY A 57 11.01 -1.05 -16.11
CA GLY A 57 12.29 -1.36 -15.49
C GLY A 57 12.62 -2.85 -15.57
N ARG A 58 13.77 -3.26 -15.02
CA ARG A 58 14.17 -4.68 -14.98
C ARG A 58 13.34 -5.50 -13.99
N SER A 59 12.88 -4.88 -12.92
CA SER A 59 12.01 -5.47 -11.90
C SER A 59 11.16 -4.39 -11.24
N ALA A 60 10.02 -4.80 -10.65
CA ALA A 60 9.12 -3.92 -9.93
C ALA A 60 8.48 -4.68 -8.77
N HIS A 61 8.41 -4.04 -7.60
CA HIS A 61 7.70 -4.53 -6.43
C HIS A 61 6.59 -3.56 -6.08
N PHE A 62 5.35 -4.04 -6.08
CA PHE A 62 4.18 -3.25 -5.72
C PHE A 62 3.69 -3.69 -4.34
N LEU A 63 3.91 -2.85 -3.34
CA LEU A 63 3.41 -3.05 -2.00
C LEU A 63 2.19 -2.14 -1.78
N THR A 64 1.01 -2.74 -1.64
CA THR A 64 -0.26 -2.02 -1.51
C THR A 64 -0.87 -2.28 -0.14
N VAL A 65 -1.20 -1.22 0.60
CA VAL A 65 -1.95 -1.30 1.85
C VAL A 65 -3.36 -0.77 1.60
N ILE A 66 -4.36 -1.59 1.91
CA ILE A 66 -5.77 -1.25 1.78
C ILE A 66 -6.36 -1.18 3.18
N GLU A 67 -6.95 -0.05 3.54
CA GLU A 67 -7.72 0.11 4.76
C GLU A 67 -9.20 0.27 4.40
N PRO A 68 -10.02 -0.76 4.60
CA PRO A 68 -11.47 -0.62 4.52
C PRO A 68 -11.98 0.18 5.73
N PHE A 69 -12.71 1.27 5.48
CA PHE A 69 -13.41 2.02 6.53
C PHE A 69 -14.71 2.62 5.98
N GLU A 70 -15.74 2.67 6.82
CA GLU A 70 -17.06 3.21 6.45
C GLU A 70 -17.10 4.73 6.57
N LYS A 71 -16.49 5.28 7.64
CA LYS A 71 -16.48 6.71 7.93
C LYS A 71 -15.05 7.21 7.99
N LYS A 72 -14.80 8.43 7.52
CA LYS A 72 -13.45 9.01 7.49
C LYS A 72 -12.83 9.08 8.89
N GLU A 73 -13.65 9.29 9.91
CA GLU A 73 -13.25 9.37 11.30
C GLU A 73 -12.79 8.01 11.85
N THR A 74 -13.24 6.90 11.24
CA THR A 74 -12.90 5.53 11.65
C THR A 74 -11.68 4.96 10.92
N SER A 75 -11.13 5.66 9.92
CA SER A 75 -9.80 5.34 9.39
C SER A 75 -8.77 5.45 10.52
N MET A 76 -7.90 4.46 10.66
CA MET A 76 -6.89 4.32 11.70
C MET A 76 -5.48 4.48 11.16
N ILE A 77 -5.21 4.22 9.89
CA ILE A 77 -3.87 4.43 9.31
C ILE A 77 -3.49 5.91 9.38
N ARG A 78 -2.37 6.19 10.05
CA ARG A 78 -1.73 7.50 10.10
C ARG A 78 -0.67 7.62 9.01
N THR A 79 0.24 6.65 8.89
CA THR A 79 1.27 6.60 7.85
C THR A 79 1.54 5.16 7.40
N VAL A 80 2.01 5.03 6.16
CA VAL A 80 2.59 3.79 5.60
C VAL A 80 3.96 4.14 5.03
N GLU A 81 4.98 3.41 5.44
CA GLU A 81 6.35 3.59 4.99
C GLU A 81 6.89 2.26 4.45
N ALA A 82 7.39 2.25 3.23
CA ALA A 82 8.19 1.15 2.71
C ALA A 82 9.66 1.39 3.09
N HIS A 83 10.23 0.49 3.90
CA HIS A 83 11.65 0.52 4.26
C HIS A 83 12.52 -0.17 3.21
N SER A 84 11.94 -1.13 2.47
CA SER A 84 12.57 -1.82 1.35
C SER A 84 11.50 -2.28 0.35
N GLU A 85 11.91 -3.05 -0.65
CA GLU A 85 11.01 -3.72 -1.59
C GLU A 85 10.13 -4.80 -0.97
N SER A 86 10.39 -5.18 0.28
CA SER A 86 9.66 -6.24 0.97
C SER A 86 9.36 -5.95 2.45
N GLU A 87 9.62 -4.73 2.91
CA GLU A 87 9.36 -4.32 4.29
C GLU A 87 8.48 -3.07 4.34
N LEU A 88 7.37 -3.16 5.09
CA LEU A 88 6.44 -2.08 5.35
C LEU A 88 6.33 -1.81 6.85
N LYS A 89 6.16 -0.54 7.18
CA LYS A 89 5.74 -0.07 8.49
C LYS A 89 4.45 0.72 8.34
N VAL A 90 3.42 0.30 9.05
CA VAL A 90 2.13 1.00 9.15
C VAL A 90 2.00 1.57 10.56
N MET A 91 1.85 2.88 10.67
CA MET A 91 1.58 3.54 11.96
C MET A 91 0.10 3.86 12.04
N LEU A 92 -0.56 3.45 13.12
CA LEU A 92 -1.96 3.79 13.40
C LEU A 92 -2.06 5.07 14.24
N LYS A 93 -3.24 5.70 14.22
CA LYS A 93 -3.54 6.93 14.98
C LYS A 93 -3.41 6.77 16.49
N ASP A 94 -3.56 5.56 17.00
CA ASP A 94 -3.42 5.24 18.43
C ASP A 94 -1.98 4.88 18.86
N GLY A 95 -1.02 5.01 17.94
CA GLY A 95 0.39 4.70 18.20
C GLY A 95 0.75 3.22 18.08
N THR A 96 -0.18 2.37 17.62
CA THR A 96 0.15 1.01 17.19
C THR A 96 0.98 1.03 15.92
N GLU A 97 1.99 0.19 15.89
CA GLU A 97 2.88 -0.03 14.77
C GLU A 97 2.72 -1.46 14.25
N HIS A 98 2.42 -1.60 12.97
CA HIS A 98 2.50 -2.87 12.26
C HIS A 98 3.77 -2.90 11.42
N ALA A 99 4.67 -3.84 11.71
CA ALA A 99 5.82 -4.15 10.88
C ALA A 99 5.52 -5.39 10.05
N ILE A 100 5.59 -5.27 8.73
CA ILE A 100 5.33 -6.37 7.78
C ILE A 100 6.61 -6.63 7.00
N SER A 101 7.08 -7.87 7.01
CA SER A 101 8.21 -8.32 6.22
C SER A 101 7.77 -9.46 5.31
N ILE A 102 8.14 -9.37 4.04
CA ILE A 102 7.88 -10.38 3.03
C ILE A 102 9.23 -10.95 2.59
N ARG A 103 9.35 -12.28 2.59
CA ARG A 103 10.51 -13.00 2.07
C ARG A 103 10.10 -13.81 0.86
N GLY A 104 11.04 -14.01 -0.06
CA GLY A 104 10.79 -14.76 -1.28
C GLY A 104 9.86 -14.05 -2.27
N LEU A 105 9.59 -12.74 -2.11
CA LEU A 105 8.69 -11.99 -3.00
C LEU A 105 9.15 -12.02 -4.47
N ALA A 106 10.46 -12.02 -4.70
CA ALA A 106 11.08 -12.09 -6.02
C ALA A 106 11.26 -13.53 -6.55
N HIS A 107 10.93 -14.55 -5.76
CA HIS A 107 11.11 -15.96 -6.11
C HIS A 107 9.75 -16.64 -6.29
N GLU A 108 9.61 -17.46 -7.33
CA GLU A 108 8.33 -18.11 -7.66
C GLU A 108 7.88 -19.14 -6.62
N THR A 109 8.77 -19.54 -5.70
CA THR A 109 8.48 -20.59 -4.73
C THR A 109 8.60 -20.09 -3.28
N ASN A 110 7.50 -20.28 -2.55
CA ASN A 110 7.34 -20.12 -1.10
C ASN A 110 7.50 -18.69 -0.54
N PRO A 111 6.68 -17.71 -0.98
CA PRO A 111 6.63 -16.42 -0.33
C PRO A 111 6.17 -16.58 1.12
N ALA A 112 6.86 -15.92 2.04
CA ALA A 112 6.53 -15.96 3.46
C ALA A 112 6.36 -14.54 4.00
N VAL A 113 5.35 -14.36 4.86
CA VAL A 113 5.05 -13.07 5.49
C VAL A 113 5.27 -13.19 6.99
N THR A 114 5.86 -12.16 7.57
CA THR A 114 5.88 -11.94 9.02
C THR A 114 5.21 -10.60 9.30
N PHE A 115 4.26 -10.62 10.22
CA PHE A 115 3.54 -9.47 10.70
C PHE A 115 3.81 -9.32 12.20
N ARG A 116 4.12 -8.10 12.63
CA ARG A 116 4.35 -7.80 14.04
C ARG A 116 3.59 -6.55 14.42
N GLU A 117 2.71 -6.68 15.41
CA GLU A 117 2.02 -5.57 16.02
C GLU A 117 2.72 -5.17 17.31
N SER A 118 2.99 -3.88 17.47
CA SER A 118 3.56 -3.33 18.69
C SER A 118 2.95 -1.99 19.06
N ARG A 119 2.95 -1.66 20.36
CA ARG A 119 2.54 -0.34 20.85
C ARG A 119 3.46 0.07 21.97
N ALA A 120 3.98 1.30 21.91
CA ALA A 120 4.94 1.83 22.87
C ALA A 120 6.16 0.90 23.11
N GLY A 121 6.67 0.29 22.04
CA GLY A 121 7.82 -0.63 22.08
C GLY A 121 7.53 -2.04 22.60
N LYS A 122 6.29 -2.32 23.06
CA LYS A 122 5.87 -3.65 23.48
C LYS A 122 5.18 -4.37 22.32
N VAL A 123 5.61 -5.61 22.04
CA VAL A 123 4.92 -6.49 21.09
C VAL A 123 3.58 -6.91 21.66
N LEU A 124 2.52 -6.72 20.88
CA LEU A 124 1.16 -7.12 21.21
C LEU A 124 0.80 -8.44 20.53
N ALA A 125 1.20 -8.59 19.26
CA ALA A 125 0.99 -9.80 18.47
C ALA A 125 2.13 -9.98 17.44
N GLU A 126 2.38 -11.23 17.06
CA GLU A 126 3.30 -11.59 15.99
C GLU A 126 2.72 -12.79 15.26
N GLU A 127 2.67 -12.70 13.93
CA GLU A 127 2.16 -13.75 13.05
C GLU A 127 3.20 -14.02 11.96
N SER A 128 3.37 -15.30 11.63
CA SER A 128 4.22 -15.71 10.52
C SER A 128 3.52 -16.79 9.73
N SER A 129 3.56 -16.71 8.40
CA SER A 129 3.15 -17.84 7.56
C SER A 129 4.11 -19.01 7.81
N SER A 130 3.63 -20.09 8.41
CA SER A 130 4.39 -21.34 8.55
C SER A 130 4.51 -22.04 7.21
N ASP A 131 5.71 -22.53 6.89
CA ASP A 131 5.92 -23.48 5.80
C ASP A 131 5.04 -24.72 6.06
N SER A 132 4.07 -24.99 5.19
CA SER A 132 3.13 -26.12 5.32
C SER A 132 3.80 -27.49 5.13
N SER A 133 5.13 -27.52 4.96
CA SER A 133 5.94 -28.73 4.82
C SER A 133 6.23 -29.48 6.14
N ARG A 134 5.92 -28.91 7.31
CA ARG A 134 6.23 -29.53 8.63
C ARG A 134 5.04 -30.04 9.46
N ALA A 135 3.81 -29.92 8.97
CA ALA A 135 2.62 -30.41 9.69
C ALA A 135 2.30 -31.91 9.45
N GLY A 136 3.17 -32.64 8.75
CA GLY A 136 3.06 -34.08 8.56
C GLY A 136 4.31 -34.78 9.07
N LEU A 137 4.29 -35.23 10.33
CA LEU A 137 4.93 -36.45 10.87
C LEU A 137 5.03 -36.36 12.40
N SER A 138 3.96 -36.74 13.07
CA SER A 138 4.08 -37.52 14.31
C SER A 138 2.98 -38.59 14.26
N ARG A 139 3.41 -39.82 13.96
CA ARG A 139 2.64 -41.03 14.26
C ARG A 139 2.77 -41.34 15.75
#